data_AF-X0XT27-F1
#
_entry.id   AF-X0XT27-F1
#
_cell.length_a   1.000
_cell.length_b   1.000
_cell.length_c   1.000
_cell.angle_alpha   90.00
_cell.angle_beta   90.00
_cell.angle_gamma   90.00
#
_symmetry.space_group_name_H-M   'P 1'
#
loop_
_entity.id
_entity.type
_entity.pdbx_description
1 polymer ?
#
loop_
_entity_poly.entity_id
_entity_poly.type
_entity_poly.pdbx_seq_one_letter_code
_entity_poly.pdbx_strand_id
1 'polypeptide(L)'
;LGLFIAGGKGKTSRRTPQEIEFWGDLISLNPAPLVYASRMSAKVDSSAVQDGYQLYHHAFLFTARGSWTVIQQGMNEATRYARRYHWLGEAVESFVNEPHAAVLSEAKGRALNLVASESNPARSTITDIATGEKPEKIVADLKRIKTLDLPSHHYLSTHDLHPDSLSKILLSTYERQPQDFEQLLGLKGVGAKTIRALSLISELVHGVAPSYRDPARYSFAHGGKDGIPYPVDRKTYDQSIELLRKAISKTKLGLREKNEAM
;
A
#
# COMPACT_ATOMS: atom_id res chain seq x y z
N LEU A 1 -15.15 -0.96 25.98
CA LEU A 1 -14.96 -0.44 24.60
C LEU A 1 -13.47 -0.51 24.30
N GLY A 2 -13.06 -1.00 23.14
CA GLY A 2 -11.64 -1.23 22.83
C GLY A 2 -11.37 -1.23 21.35
N LEU A 3 -11.95 -0.27 20.60
CA LEU A 3 -11.67 -0.01 19.20
C LEU A 3 -11.21 1.44 19.07
N PHE A 4 -10.07 1.64 18.42
CA PHE A 4 -9.38 2.91 18.26
C PHE A 4 -9.14 3.14 16.77
N ILE A 5 -9.14 4.41 16.35
CA ILE A 5 -8.99 4.80 14.96
C ILE A 5 -7.89 5.86 14.90
N ALA A 6 -6.99 5.71 13.95
CA ALA A 6 -5.92 6.65 13.65
C ALA A 6 -5.85 6.91 12.14
N GLY A 7 -5.44 8.13 11.75
CA GLY A 7 -5.35 8.58 10.38
C GLY A 7 -6.60 9.30 9.87
N GLY A 8 -6.76 9.29 8.54
CA GLY A 8 -7.78 10.04 7.83
C GLY A 8 -7.28 10.52 6.48
N LYS A 9 -7.75 11.69 6.03
CA LYS A 9 -7.41 12.26 4.71
C LYS A 9 -6.22 13.21 4.78
N GLY A 10 -5.47 13.29 3.68
CA GLY A 10 -4.50 14.37 3.44
C GLY A 10 -3.36 14.46 4.46
N LYS A 11 -3.33 15.54 5.26
CA LYS A 11 -2.26 15.71 6.27
C LYS A 11 -2.44 14.77 7.47
N THR A 12 -3.68 14.38 7.78
CA THR A 12 -3.98 13.53 8.94
C THR A 12 -3.48 12.09 8.76
N SER A 13 -3.49 11.55 7.54
CA SER A 13 -2.92 10.21 7.26
C SER A 13 -1.43 10.11 7.59
N ARG A 14 -0.69 11.22 7.52
CA ARG A 14 0.73 11.24 7.86
C ARG A 14 1.00 11.25 9.37
N ARG A 15 -0.02 11.53 10.19
CA ARG A 15 0.06 11.53 11.65
C ARG A 15 -0.36 10.21 12.28
N THR A 16 -0.77 9.22 11.49
CA THR A 16 -1.23 7.92 11.99
C THR A 16 -0.25 7.26 12.95
N PRO A 17 1.08 7.22 12.69
CA PRO A 17 2.03 6.66 13.66
C PRO A 17 1.97 7.35 15.03
N GLN A 18 1.93 8.69 15.06
CA GLN A 18 1.88 9.46 16.31
C GLN A 18 0.55 9.27 17.04
N GLU A 19 -0.56 9.15 16.31
CA GLU A 19 -1.87 8.85 16.89
C GLU A 19 -1.90 7.44 17.51
N ILE A 20 -1.27 6.44 16.86
CA ILE A 20 -1.12 5.09 17.40
C ILE A 20 -0.25 5.09 18.66
N GLU A 21 0.88 5.80 18.65
CA GLU A 21 1.76 5.96 19.82
C GLU A 21 1.01 6.57 21.01
N PHE A 22 0.30 7.68 20.78
CA PHE A 22 -0.52 8.34 21.80
C PHE A 22 -1.57 7.40 22.43
N TRP A 23 -2.29 6.65 21.60
CA TRP A 23 -3.27 5.68 22.09
C TRP A 23 -2.61 4.50 22.81
N GLY A 24 -1.48 4.01 22.31
CA GLY A 24 -0.69 2.93 22.91
C GLY A 24 -0.30 3.24 24.35
N ASP A 25 0.18 4.46 24.59
CA ASP A 25 0.51 4.94 25.94
C ASP A 25 -0.73 4.97 26.84
N LEU A 26 -1.85 5.51 26.34
CA LEU A 26 -3.08 5.66 27.11
C LEU A 26 -3.72 4.32 27.53
N ILE A 27 -3.57 3.28 26.71
CA ILE A 27 -4.19 1.96 26.94
C ILE A 27 -3.19 0.88 27.34
N SER A 28 -1.93 1.26 27.60
CA SER A 28 -0.84 0.34 27.97
C SER A 28 -0.62 -0.78 26.94
N LEU A 29 -0.71 -0.45 25.65
CA LEU A 29 -0.45 -1.35 24.53
C LEU A 29 0.85 -0.94 23.84
N ASN A 30 1.76 -1.88 23.56
CA ASN A 30 2.96 -1.59 22.79
C ASN A 30 2.58 -1.11 21.35
N PRO A 31 2.86 0.16 20.99
CA PRO A 31 2.44 0.71 19.70
C PRO A 31 3.34 0.26 18.54
N ALA A 32 4.55 -0.22 18.79
CA ALA A 32 5.55 -0.45 17.75
C ALA A 32 5.09 -1.40 16.62
N PRO A 33 4.46 -2.56 16.90
CA PRO A 33 3.94 -3.44 15.84
C PRO A 33 2.83 -2.78 15.01
N LEU A 34 1.98 -1.96 15.64
CA LEU A 34 0.89 -1.26 14.97
C LEU A 34 1.41 -0.11 14.09
N VAL A 35 2.39 0.64 14.58
CA VAL A 35 3.11 1.66 13.79
C VAL A 35 3.80 1.01 12.59
N TYR A 36 4.44 -0.14 12.79
CA TYR A 36 5.05 -0.90 11.70
C TYR A 36 4.01 -1.31 10.64
N ALA A 37 2.93 -1.95 11.06
CA ALA A 37 1.84 -2.36 10.17
C ALA A 37 1.23 -1.17 9.41
N SER A 38 1.02 -0.04 10.10
CA SER A 38 0.52 1.20 9.47
C SER A 38 1.47 1.73 8.41
N ARG A 39 2.78 1.68 8.64
CA ARG A 39 3.78 2.21 7.70
C ARG A 39 3.98 1.26 6.53
N MET A 40 4.04 -0.04 6.79
CA MET A 40 4.26 -1.06 5.76
C MET A 40 3.06 -1.19 4.82
N SER A 41 1.83 -1.17 5.34
CA SER A 41 0.63 -1.12 4.49
C SER A 41 0.66 0.09 3.54
N ALA A 42 0.97 1.28 4.05
CA ALA A 42 1.09 2.49 3.23
C ALA A 42 2.23 2.40 2.20
N LYS A 43 3.36 1.79 2.55
CA LYS A 43 4.49 1.57 1.64
C LYS A 43 4.16 0.60 0.52
N VAL A 44 3.50 -0.51 0.84
CA VAL A 44 3.07 -1.51 -0.13
C VAL A 44 2.13 -0.89 -1.14
N ASP A 45 1.07 -0.22 -0.67
CA ASP A 45 -0.01 0.30 -1.52
C ASP A 45 0.42 1.53 -2.34
N SER A 46 1.52 2.20 -1.95
CA SER A 46 2.05 3.36 -2.69
C SER A 46 3.27 3.06 -3.55
N SER A 47 4.04 2.01 -3.24
CA SER A 47 5.37 1.81 -3.84
C SER A 47 5.59 0.41 -4.41
N ALA A 48 5.07 -0.64 -3.77
CA ALA A 48 5.20 -2.02 -4.24
C ALA A 48 4.07 -2.42 -5.21
N VAL A 49 2.89 -1.85 -5.02
CA VAL A 49 1.79 -1.84 -5.99
C VAL A 49 1.77 -0.48 -6.67
N GLN A 50 2.02 -0.44 -7.97
CA GLN A 50 1.95 0.78 -8.77
C GLN A 50 0.93 0.58 -9.89
N ASP A 51 -0.31 0.95 -9.59
CA ASP A 51 -1.51 0.76 -10.40
C ASP A 51 -2.11 2.09 -10.91
N GLY A 52 -1.42 3.20 -10.66
CA GLY A 52 -1.87 4.54 -11.06
C GLY A 52 -2.86 5.20 -10.09
N TYR A 53 -3.16 4.60 -8.93
CA TYR A 53 -4.01 5.20 -7.91
C TYR A 53 -3.15 5.84 -6.81
N GLN A 54 -3.23 7.16 -6.66
CA GLN A 54 -2.49 7.87 -5.62
C GLN A 54 -3.26 7.85 -4.30
N LEU A 55 -2.64 7.32 -3.25
CA LEU A 55 -3.23 7.27 -1.91
C LEU A 55 -3.48 8.68 -1.35
N TYR A 56 -4.72 8.93 -0.93
CA TYR A 56 -5.10 10.20 -0.30
C TYR A 56 -5.79 10.01 1.06
N HIS A 57 -6.11 8.76 1.42
CA HIS A 57 -6.75 8.38 2.67
C HIS A 57 -6.10 7.13 3.24
N HIS A 58 -5.84 7.14 4.54
CA HIS A 58 -5.32 6.01 5.31
C HIS A 58 -6.05 5.97 6.65
N ALA A 59 -6.87 4.95 6.86
CA ALA A 59 -7.53 4.71 8.13
C ALA A 59 -6.98 3.42 8.75
N PHE A 60 -6.39 3.55 9.93
CA PHE A 60 -5.86 2.44 10.72
C PHE A 60 -6.77 2.24 11.93
N LEU A 61 -7.36 1.05 12.05
CA LEU A 61 -8.22 0.69 13.17
C LEU A 61 -7.55 -0.42 13.96
N PHE A 62 -7.61 -0.35 15.28
CA PHE A 62 -7.03 -1.37 16.15
C PHE A 62 -7.77 -1.51 17.47
N THR A 63 -7.53 -2.63 18.14
CA THR A 63 -8.13 -2.92 19.43
C THR A 63 -7.13 -2.88 20.57
N ALA A 64 -7.62 -2.81 21.82
CA ALA A 64 -6.77 -2.93 23.00
C ALA A 64 -6.02 -4.27 23.09
N ARG A 65 -6.42 -5.29 22.31
CA ARG A 65 -5.74 -6.59 22.23
C ARG A 65 -4.69 -6.66 21.13
N GLY A 66 -4.52 -5.59 20.34
CA GLY A 66 -3.55 -5.55 19.24
C GLY A 66 -4.06 -6.02 17.87
N SER A 67 -5.28 -6.58 17.77
CA SER A 67 -5.94 -6.79 16.46
C SER A 67 -6.05 -5.49 15.70
N TRP A 68 -5.80 -5.50 14.38
CA TRP A 68 -5.77 -4.30 13.55
C TRP A 68 -6.27 -4.54 12.13
N THR A 69 -6.73 -3.46 11.49
CA THR A 69 -7.09 -3.43 10.06
C THR A 69 -6.74 -2.07 9.47
N VAL A 70 -6.41 -2.06 8.18
CA VAL A 70 -6.16 -0.82 7.44
C VAL A 70 -7.07 -0.74 6.23
N ILE A 71 -7.66 0.43 6.03
CA ILE A 71 -8.42 0.77 4.84
C ILE A 71 -7.76 1.99 4.20
N GLN A 72 -7.12 1.77 3.07
CA GLN A 72 -6.51 2.84 2.28
C GLN A 72 -7.39 3.16 1.08
N GLN A 73 -7.41 4.42 0.65
CA GLN A 73 -8.09 4.81 -0.59
C GLN A 73 -7.16 5.61 -1.48
N GLY A 74 -7.02 5.13 -2.71
CA GLY A 74 -6.32 5.78 -3.80
C GLY A 74 -7.29 6.37 -4.83
N MET A 75 -6.85 7.41 -5.52
CA MET A 75 -7.57 8.04 -6.63
C MET A 75 -6.70 7.98 -7.88
N ASN A 76 -7.28 7.55 -9.00
CA ASN A 76 -6.66 7.70 -10.30
C ASN A 76 -7.20 9.00 -10.92
N GLU A 77 -6.35 10.03 -11.04
CA GLU A 77 -6.78 11.36 -11.46
C GLU A 77 -7.27 11.40 -12.92
N ALA A 78 -6.69 10.55 -13.78
CA ALA A 78 -7.02 10.51 -15.20
C ALA A 78 -8.41 9.90 -15.44
N THR A 79 -8.72 8.80 -14.77
CA THR A 79 -10.01 8.09 -14.93
C THR A 79 -11.06 8.53 -13.91
N ARG A 80 -10.66 9.27 -12.88
CA ARG A 80 -11.49 9.73 -11.76
C ARG A 80 -12.07 8.59 -10.90
N TYR A 81 -11.59 7.37 -11.07
CA TYR A 81 -11.98 6.22 -10.25
C TYR A 81 -11.19 6.17 -8.94
N ALA A 82 -11.86 5.67 -7.90
CA ALA A 82 -11.24 5.35 -6.63
C ALA A 82 -10.93 3.85 -6.53
N ARG A 83 -9.90 3.51 -5.76
CA ARG A 83 -9.52 2.15 -5.40
C ARG A 83 -9.31 2.06 -3.90
N ARG A 84 -9.81 1.00 -3.27
CA ARG A 84 -9.62 0.77 -1.83
C ARG A 84 -8.77 -0.47 -1.58
N TYR A 85 -7.85 -0.37 -0.65
CA TYR A 85 -6.96 -1.46 -0.26
C TYR A 85 -7.28 -1.83 1.17
N HIS A 86 -7.57 -3.11 1.39
CA HIS A 86 -8.05 -3.64 2.66
C HIS A 86 -7.04 -4.61 3.21
N TRP A 87 -6.59 -4.33 4.42
CA TRP A 87 -5.67 -5.13 5.20
C TRP A 87 -6.40 -5.65 6.44
N LEU A 88 -6.28 -6.95 6.71
CA LEU A 88 -6.77 -7.56 7.93
C LEU A 88 -5.56 -8.16 8.64
N GLY A 89 -5.19 -7.60 9.80
CA GLY A 89 -3.92 -7.95 10.45
C GLY A 89 -3.80 -9.44 10.79
N GLU A 90 -4.91 -10.08 11.13
CA GLU A 90 -4.99 -11.52 11.40
C GLU A 90 -4.71 -12.39 10.16
N ALA A 91 -4.82 -11.86 8.95
CA ALA A 91 -4.58 -12.56 7.69
C ALA A 91 -3.21 -12.22 7.06
N VAL A 92 -2.42 -11.32 7.66
CA VAL A 92 -1.12 -10.93 7.12
C VAL A 92 -0.04 -11.89 7.61
N GLU A 93 0.40 -12.77 6.73
CA GLU A 93 1.57 -13.64 6.96
C GLU A 93 2.88 -12.99 6.50
N SER A 94 2.81 -12.11 5.50
CA SER A 94 3.93 -11.33 4.97
C SER A 94 3.41 -9.99 4.45
N PHE A 95 4.15 -8.89 4.67
CA PHE A 95 3.76 -7.59 4.12
C PHE A 95 4.02 -7.48 2.61
N VAL A 96 4.86 -8.35 2.05
CA VAL A 96 5.34 -8.25 0.67
C VAL A 96 4.96 -9.44 -0.21
N ASN A 97 4.09 -10.33 0.29
CA ASN A 97 3.57 -11.46 -0.47
C ASN A 97 2.07 -11.66 -0.16
N GLU A 98 1.22 -11.35 -1.15
CA GLU A 98 -0.25 -11.40 -1.09
C GLU A 98 -0.85 -10.83 0.22
N PRO A 99 -0.42 -9.64 0.68
CA PRO A 99 -0.79 -9.14 2.01
C PRO A 99 -2.24 -8.64 2.12
N HIS A 100 -2.87 -8.33 0.99
CA HIS A 100 -4.20 -7.73 0.96
C HIS A 100 -5.27 -8.77 1.23
N ALA A 101 -6.14 -8.48 2.19
CA ALA A 101 -7.40 -9.20 2.31
C ALA A 101 -8.27 -8.95 1.06
N ALA A 102 -8.31 -7.70 0.59
CA ALA A 102 -8.97 -7.34 -0.65
C ALA A 102 -8.44 -6.02 -1.24
N VAL A 103 -8.42 -5.91 -2.57
CA VAL A 103 -8.23 -4.62 -3.27
C VAL A 103 -9.46 -4.38 -4.13
N LEU A 104 -10.18 -3.30 -3.89
CA LEU A 104 -11.51 -3.06 -4.43
C LEU A 104 -11.45 -1.93 -5.45
N SER A 105 -11.89 -2.20 -6.68
CA SER A 105 -11.85 -1.21 -7.76
C SER A 105 -12.97 -1.48 -8.79
N GLU A 106 -13.50 -0.41 -9.37
CA GLU A 106 -14.47 -0.48 -10.49
C GLU A 106 -13.78 -0.85 -11.81
N ALA A 107 -12.52 -0.46 -11.97
CA ALA A 107 -11.73 -0.73 -13.17
C ALA A 107 -10.52 -1.61 -12.85
N LYS A 108 -10.26 -2.58 -13.73
CA LYS A 108 -9.02 -3.36 -13.74
C LYS A 108 -8.16 -2.93 -14.93
N GLY A 109 -6.85 -2.93 -14.71
CA GLY A 109 -5.87 -2.64 -15.74
C GLY A 109 -4.65 -3.54 -15.60
N ARG A 110 -3.48 -2.96 -15.84
CA ARG A 110 -2.19 -3.56 -15.53
C ARG A 110 -1.51 -2.70 -14.48
N ALA A 111 -0.84 -3.35 -13.54
CA ALA A 111 -0.18 -2.69 -12.43
C ALA A 111 1.14 -3.39 -12.15
N LEU A 112 2.22 -2.64 -11.93
CA LEU A 112 3.42 -3.23 -11.35
C LEU A 112 3.05 -3.74 -9.96
N ASN A 113 3.09 -5.05 -9.76
CA ASN A 113 2.62 -5.70 -8.54
C ASN A 113 3.73 -6.56 -7.95
N LEU A 114 4.60 -5.92 -7.16
CA LEU A 114 5.72 -6.60 -6.51
C LEU A 114 5.29 -7.43 -5.30
N VAL A 115 4.04 -7.31 -4.85
CA VAL A 115 3.51 -8.15 -3.75
C VAL A 115 2.75 -9.37 -4.24
N ALA A 116 2.59 -9.55 -5.56
CA ALA A 116 2.09 -10.80 -6.10
C ALA A 116 3.06 -11.96 -5.76
N SER A 117 2.54 -13.16 -5.50
CA SER A 117 3.40 -14.31 -5.19
C SER A 117 4.41 -14.61 -6.30
N GLU A 118 4.00 -14.49 -7.56
CA GLU A 118 4.88 -14.70 -8.71
C GLU A 118 6.02 -13.66 -8.83
N SER A 119 5.93 -12.52 -8.12
CA SER A 119 6.99 -11.50 -8.08
C SER A 119 8.11 -11.84 -7.11
N ASN A 120 8.10 -13.02 -6.46
CA ASN A 120 9.13 -13.40 -5.50
C ASN A 120 10.56 -13.35 -6.07
N PRO A 121 10.85 -13.91 -7.26
CA PRO A 121 12.19 -13.81 -7.84
C PRO A 121 12.61 -12.35 -8.07
N ALA A 122 11.70 -11.52 -8.58
CA ALA A 122 11.96 -10.10 -8.80
C ALA A 122 12.25 -9.36 -7.48
N ARG A 123 11.53 -9.66 -6.39
CA ARG A 123 11.81 -9.07 -5.07
C ARG A 123 13.21 -9.43 -4.58
N SER A 124 13.64 -10.68 -4.73
CA SER A 124 15.00 -11.12 -4.38
C SER A 124 16.05 -10.38 -5.23
N THR A 125 15.90 -10.39 -6.56
CA THR A 125 16.82 -9.71 -7.48
C THR A 125 16.89 -8.20 -7.22
N ILE A 126 15.75 -7.54 -6.96
CA ILE A 126 15.71 -6.11 -6.61
C ILE A 126 16.54 -5.83 -5.35
N THR A 127 16.42 -6.67 -4.33
CA THR A 127 17.22 -6.52 -3.10
C THR A 127 18.69 -6.76 -3.38
N ASP A 128 19.04 -7.82 -4.12
CA ASP A 128 20.42 -8.14 -4.50
C ASP A 128 21.09 -7.02 -5.31
N ILE A 129 20.35 -6.38 -6.23
CA ILE A 129 20.82 -5.20 -6.95
C ILE A 129 21.09 -4.06 -5.97
N ALA A 130 20.13 -3.79 -5.07
CA ALA A 130 20.20 -2.66 -4.15
C ALA A 130 21.33 -2.78 -3.11
N THR A 131 21.77 -3.99 -2.77
CA THR A 131 22.79 -4.27 -1.76
C THR A 131 24.14 -4.69 -2.33
N GLY A 132 24.15 -5.39 -3.46
CA GLY A 132 25.34 -5.97 -4.08
C GLY A 132 25.95 -5.11 -5.18
N GLU A 133 25.18 -4.24 -5.83
CA GLU A 133 25.69 -3.41 -6.93
C GLU A 133 26.02 -1.99 -6.50
N LYS A 134 27.12 -1.46 -7.03
CA LYS A 134 27.52 -0.08 -6.77
C LYS A 134 26.45 0.89 -7.29
N PRO A 135 26.03 1.90 -6.49
CA PRO A 135 25.02 2.87 -6.92
C PRO A 135 25.35 3.56 -8.26
N GLU A 136 26.63 3.81 -8.55
CA GLU A 136 27.07 4.42 -9.81
C GLU A 136 26.76 3.53 -11.03
N LYS A 137 26.88 2.20 -10.86
CA LYS A 137 26.54 1.22 -11.88
C LYS A 137 25.04 1.25 -12.16
N ILE A 138 24.21 1.17 -11.11
CA ILE A 138 22.75 1.23 -11.23
C ILE A 138 22.31 2.51 -11.95
N VAL A 139 22.89 3.66 -11.59
CA VAL A 139 22.58 4.94 -12.25
C VAL A 139 23.00 4.94 -13.72
N ALA A 140 24.17 4.37 -14.05
CA ALA A 140 24.62 4.24 -15.43
C ALA A 140 23.68 3.34 -16.27
N ASP A 141 23.25 2.21 -15.71
CA ASP A 141 22.32 1.29 -16.37
C ASP A 141 20.95 1.97 -16.59
N LEU A 142 20.44 2.71 -15.60
CA LEU A 142 19.21 3.50 -15.77
C LEU A 142 19.33 4.58 -16.86
N LYS A 143 20.49 5.25 -16.95
CA LYS A 143 20.76 6.21 -18.04
C LYS A 143 20.78 5.52 -19.40
N ARG A 144 21.40 4.34 -19.50
CA ARG A 144 21.42 3.54 -20.71
C ARG A 144 20.00 3.12 -21.12
N ILE A 145 19.22 2.56 -20.20
CA ILE A 145 17.82 2.16 -20.45
C ILE A 145 16.98 3.31 -21.02
N LYS A 146 17.18 4.53 -20.51
CA LYS A 146 16.46 5.72 -21.00
C LYS A 146 16.77 6.07 -22.47
N THR A 147 17.92 5.63 -22.98
CA THR A 147 18.33 5.84 -24.39
C THR A 147 17.96 4.69 -25.31
N LEU A 148 17.49 3.56 -24.77
CA LEU A 148 17.09 2.41 -25.58
C LEU A 148 15.68 2.60 -26.12
N ASP A 149 15.46 2.16 -27.36
CA ASP A 149 14.11 1.94 -27.88
C ASP A 149 13.58 0.63 -27.29
N LEU A 150 12.76 0.75 -26.26
CA LEU A 150 12.18 -0.41 -25.60
C LEU A 150 11.01 -0.94 -26.44
N PRO A 151 10.90 -2.26 -26.62
CA PRO A 151 9.75 -2.84 -27.28
C PRO A 151 8.42 -2.33 -26.72
N SER A 152 7.40 -2.26 -27.57
CA SER A 152 6.05 -1.77 -27.21
C SER A 152 5.36 -2.53 -26.07
N HIS A 153 5.90 -3.69 -25.68
CA HIS A 153 5.44 -4.48 -24.55
C HIS A 153 6.09 -4.10 -23.21
N HIS A 154 6.96 -3.08 -23.12
CA HIS A 154 7.40 -2.59 -21.82
C HIS A 154 6.36 -1.67 -21.17
N TYR A 155 5.89 -2.09 -20.00
CA TYR A 155 4.75 -1.45 -19.31
C TYR A 155 5.15 -0.29 -18.40
N LEU A 156 6.45 -0.16 -18.10
CA LEU A 156 7.01 0.90 -17.28
C LEU A 156 7.59 1.97 -18.21
N SER A 157 6.95 3.13 -18.25
CA SER A 157 7.47 4.27 -19.00
C SER A 157 8.79 4.77 -18.40
N THR A 158 9.79 4.93 -19.26
CA THR A 158 11.07 5.53 -18.89
C THR A 158 11.01 7.06 -18.78
N HIS A 159 9.90 7.68 -19.18
CA HIS A 159 9.74 9.14 -19.17
C HIS A 159 9.86 9.73 -17.76
N ASP A 160 9.29 9.04 -16.77
CA ASP A 160 9.31 9.45 -15.36
C ASP A 160 10.61 9.06 -14.62
N LEU A 161 11.55 8.41 -15.31
CA LEU A 161 12.83 8.04 -14.73
C LEU A 161 13.80 9.23 -14.76
N HIS A 162 14.23 9.61 -13.57
CA HIS A 162 15.27 10.60 -13.33
C HIS A 162 16.43 9.92 -12.60
N PRO A 163 17.36 9.26 -13.31
CA PRO A 163 18.43 8.46 -12.70
C PRO A 163 19.24 9.25 -11.66
N ASP A 164 19.60 10.50 -11.96
CA ASP A 164 20.41 11.33 -11.06
C ASP A 164 19.69 11.68 -9.75
N SER A 165 18.36 11.72 -9.75
CA SER A 165 17.58 11.95 -8.53
C SER A 165 17.60 10.76 -7.57
N LEU A 166 17.98 9.57 -8.07
CA LEU A 166 17.98 8.33 -7.30
C LEU A 166 19.34 8.04 -6.65
N SER A 167 20.42 8.68 -7.09
CA SER A 167 21.78 8.39 -6.60
C SER A 167 21.89 8.42 -5.07
N LYS A 168 21.30 9.44 -4.42
CA LYS A 168 21.34 9.58 -2.96
C LYS A 168 20.61 8.44 -2.24
N ILE A 169 19.44 8.02 -2.75
CA ILE A 169 18.67 6.95 -2.11
C ILE A 169 19.25 5.57 -2.40
N LEU A 170 19.82 5.35 -3.59
CA LEU A 170 20.55 4.14 -3.93
C LEU A 170 21.79 3.97 -3.05
N LEU A 171 22.57 5.05 -2.87
CA LEU A 171 23.70 5.05 -1.93
C LEU A 171 23.26 4.74 -0.51
N SER A 172 22.23 5.44 0.01
CA SER A 172 21.74 5.17 1.37
C SER A 172 21.21 3.75 1.54
N THR A 173 20.64 3.15 0.49
CA THR A 173 20.16 1.77 0.52
C THR A 173 21.33 0.79 0.56
N TYR A 174 22.32 1.01 -0.32
CA TYR A 174 23.56 0.23 -0.38
C TYR A 174 24.33 0.30 0.94
N GLU A 175 24.41 1.45 1.61
CA GLU A 175 25.08 1.55 2.91
C GLU A 175 24.32 0.83 4.04
N ARG A 176 22.98 0.79 3.97
CA ARG A 176 22.13 0.18 5.01
C ARG A 176 22.03 -1.34 4.91
N GLN A 177 22.31 -1.91 3.75
CA GLN A 177 22.30 -3.36 3.52
C GLN A 177 21.02 -4.07 4.04
N PRO A 178 19.81 -3.70 3.55
CA PRO A 178 18.58 -4.41 3.90
C PRO A 178 18.67 -5.89 3.53
N GLN A 179 18.21 -6.78 4.42
CA GLN A 179 18.37 -8.23 4.22
C GLN A 179 17.34 -8.81 3.25
N ASP A 180 16.23 -8.12 3.04
CA ASP A 180 15.12 -8.58 2.21
C ASP A 180 14.36 -7.39 1.61
N PHE A 181 13.38 -7.70 0.75
CA PHE A 181 12.57 -6.69 0.07
C PHE A 181 11.67 -5.91 1.04
N GLU A 182 11.21 -6.52 2.13
CA GLU A 182 10.36 -5.86 3.13
C GLU A 182 11.14 -4.76 3.86
N GLN A 183 12.37 -5.06 4.28
CA GLN A 183 13.30 -4.09 4.88
C GLN A 183 13.68 -3.00 3.89
N LEU A 184 14.02 -3.35 2.65
CA LEU A 184 14.29 -2.40 1.58
C LEU A 184 13.13 -1.42 1.39
N LEU A 185 11.91 -1.94 1.26
CA LEU A 185 10.69 -1.16 1.10
C LEU A 185 10.41 -0.26 2.32
N GLY A 186 10.72 -0.77 3.52
CA GLY A 186 10.58 -0.06 4.79
C GLY A 186 11.55 1.10 4.99
N LEU A 187 12.66 1.16 4.24
CA LEU A 187 13.65 2.23 4.37
C LEU A 187 13.05 3.62 4.09
N LYS A 188 13.48 4.60 4.89
CA LYS A 188 13.08 6.00 4.71
C LYS A 188 13.68 6.53 3.41
N GLY A 189 12.83 7.10 2.55
CA GLY A 189 13.23 7.66 1.25
C GLY A 189 13.09 6.69 0.08
N VAL A 190 13.04 5.38 0.32
CA VAL A 190 12.68 4.40 -0.71
C VAL A 190 11.19 4.56 -1.00
N GLY A 191 10.84 4.91 -2.23
CA GLY A 191 9.45 5.09 -2.65
C GLY A 191 9.21 4.52 -4.04
N ALA A 192 8.02 4.77 -4.59
CA ALA A 192 7.59 4.24 -5.89
C ALA A 192 8.64 4.41 -7.00
N LYS A 193 9.29 5.58 -7.08
CA LYS A 193 10.32 5.86 -8.10
C LYS A 193 11.55 4.95 -7.96
N THR A 194 12.05 4.78 -6.72
CA THR A 194 13.20 3.91 -6.44
C THR A 194 12.87 2.45 -6.74
N ILE A 195 11.71 1.98 -6.25
CA ILE A 195 11.25 0.60 -6.46
C ILE A 195 11.02 0.32 -7.95
N ARG A 196 10.41 1.25 -8.69
CA ARG A 196 10.22 1.16 -10.14
C ARG A 196 11.55 1.06 -10.88
N ALA A 197 12.52 1.88 -10.51
CA ALA A 197 13.84 1.89 -11.13
C ALA A 197 14.58 0.56 -10.91
N LEU A 198 14.60 0.04 -9.68
CA LEU A 198 15.20 -1.26 -9.38
C LEU A 198 14.47 -2.40 -10.09
N SER A 199 13.13 -2.34 -10.15
CA SER A 199 12.32 -3.31 -10.88
C SER A 199 12.61 -3.33 -12.38
N LEU A 200 12.87 -2.17 -12.98
CA LEU A 200 13.29 -2.07 -14.38
C LEU A 200 14.66 -2.70 -14.62
N ILE A 201 15.62 -2.48 -13.70
CA ILE A 201 16.94 -3.11 -13.78
C ILE A 201 16.81 -4.63 -13.66
N SER A 202 16.02 -5.11 -12.69
CA SER A 202 15.71 -6.54 -12.52
C SER A 202 15.18 -7.16 -13.81
N GLU A 203 14.21 -6.51 -14.46
CA GLU A 203 13.60 -7.02 -15.69
C GLU A 203 14.54 -6.93 -16.90
N LEU A 204 15.15 -5.76 -17.15
CA LEU A 204 15.86 -5.46 -18.39
C LEU A 204 17.33 -5.92 -18.39
N VAL A 205 17.98 -5.87 -17.23
CA VAL A 205 19.42 -6.19 -17.10
C VAL A 205 19.58 -7.62 -16.60
N HIS A 206 18.76 -8.05 -15.64
CA HIS A 206 18.85 -9.39 -15.05
C HIS A 206 17.85 -10.39 -15.61
N GLY A 207 16.91 -9.96 -16.46
CA GLY A 207 15.92 -10.86 -17.08
C GLY A 207 14.87 -11.40 -16.11
N VAL A 208 14.73 -10.79 -14.92
CA VAL A 208 13.78 -11.22 -13.87
C VAL A 208 12.65 -10.20 -13.78
N ALA A 209 11.56 -10.50 -14.49
CA ALA A 209 10.38 -9.62 -14.55
C ALA A 209 9.50 -9.73 -13.29
N PRO A 210 8.90 -8.62 -12.83
CA PRO A 210 7.86 -8.64 -11.81
C PRO A 210 6.50 -9.04 -12.42
N SER A 211 5.50 -9.28 -11.57
CA SER A 211 4.12 -9.36 -12.00
C SER A 211 3.58 -8.01 -12.45
N TYR A 212 2.81 -8.03 -13.53
CA TYR A 212 1.99 -6.90 -13.99
C TYR A 212 0.49 -7.11 -13.72
N ARG A 213 0.14 -8.13 -12.91
CA ARG A 213 -1.23 -8.49 -12.55
C ARG A 213 -1.82 -7.43 -11.63
N ASP A 214 -2.95 -6.84 -12.04
CA ASP A 214 -3.70 -5.93 -11.20
C ASP A 214 -4.24 -6.67 -9.95
N PRO A 215 -3.91 -6.21 -8.73
CA PRO A 215 -4.38 -6.87 -7.49
C PRO A 215 -5.88 -6.69 -7.24
N ALA A 216 -6.58 -5.84 -8.01
CA ALA A 216 -8.00 -5.59 -7.85
C ALA A 216 -8.82 -6.88 -7.94
N ARG A 217 -9.55 -7.15 -6.86
CA ARG A 217 -10.63 -8.12 -6.73
C ARG A 217 -11.96 -7.35 -6.83
N TYR A 218 -12.96 -7.94 -7.46
CA TYR A 218 -14.27 -7.31 -7.54
C TYR A 218 -14.88 -7.23 -6.13
N SER A 219 -15.24 -6.02 -5.71
CA SER A 219 -15.78 -5.70 -4.38
C SER A 219 -17.28 -5.85 -4.34
N PHE A 220 -17.84 -6.93 -3.84
CA PHE A 220 -19.25 -6.89 -3.50
C PHE A 220 -19.44 -7.73 -2.23
N ALA A 221 -19.32 -7.09 -1.06
CA ALA A 221 -19.98 -7.61 0.16
C ALA A 221 -21.47 -7.21 0.16
N HIS A 222 -21.83 -6.18 -0.61
CA HIS A 222 -23.15 -5.56 -0.59
C HIS A 222 -23.75 -5.33 -1.97
N GLY A 223 -23.20 -5.88 -3.06
CA GLY A 223 -23.69 -5.63 -4.43
C GLY A 223 -23.50 -4.18 -4.93
N GLY A 224 -23.68 -3.97 -6.23
CA GLY A 224 -23.50 -2.67 -6.90
C GLY A 224 -24.81 -1.93 -7.07
N LYS A 225 -24.78 -0.59 -6.99
CA LYS A 225 -25.96 0.25 -7.31
C LYS A 225 -26.48 -0.03 -8.72
N ASP A 226 -25.55 -0.28 -9.65
CA ASP A 226 -25.83 -0.51 -11.06
C ASP A 226 -26.09 -2.00 -11.37
N GLY A 227 -26.26 -2.84 -10.34
CA GLY A 227 -26.63 -4.25 -10.49
C GLY A 227 -25.50 -5.17 -10.95
N ILE A 228 -24.28 -4.66 -11.10
CA ILE A 228 -23.11 -5.43 -11.54
C ILE A 228 -22.18 -5.65 -10.35
N PRO A 229 -21.84 -6.92 -10.01
CA PRO A 229 -22.22 -8.19 -10.62
C PRO A 229 -23.57 -8.70 -10.11
N TYR A 230 -24.09 -8.13 -9.03
CA TYR A 230 -25.44 -8.33 -8.53
C TYR A 230 -25.95 -7.06 -7.82
N PRO A 231 -27.28 -6.87 -7.70
CA PRO A 231 -27.89 -5.73 -7.03
C PRO A 231 -27.47 -5.59 -5.58
N VAL A 232 -27.62 -4.37 -5.04
CA VAL A 232 -27.26 -4.11 -3.64
C VAL A 232 -27.94 -5.09 -2.68
N ASP A 233 -27.15 -5.87 -1.93
CA ASP A 233 -27.60 -6.70 -0.82
C ASP A 233 -27.97 -5.79 0.36
N ARG A 234 -29.21 -5.31 0.32
CA ARG A 234 -29.78 -4.42 1.34
C ARG A 234 -29.75 -5.04 2.73
N LYS A 235 -29.91 -6.37 2.85
CA LYS A 235 -29.96 -7.05 4.14
C LYS A 235 -28.61 -6.97 4.85
N THR A 236 -27.53 -7.29 4.14
CA THR A 236 -26.17 -7.16 4.68
C THR A 236 -25.81 -5.69 4.91
N TYR A 237 -26.37 -4.77 4.13
CA TYR A 237 -26.16 -3.32 4.27
C TYR A 237 -26.79 -2.80 5.56
N ASP A 238 -28.06 -3.14 5.80
CA ASP A 238 -28.79 -2.77 7.01
C ASP A 238 -28.15 -3.37 8.27
N GLN A 239 -27.67 -4.62 8.21
CA GLN A 239 -26.94 -5.24 9.31
C GLN A 239 -25.65 -4.48 9.64
N SER A 240 -24.93 -4.03 8.61
CA SER A 240 -23.69 -3.26 8.78
C SER A 240 -23.97 -1.88 9.37
N ILE A 241 -25.03 -1.20 8.90
CA ILE A 241 -25.50 0.07 9.47
C ILE A 241 -25.87 -0.12 10.94
N GLU A 242 -26.65 -1.15 11.27
CA GLU A 242 -27.11 -1.36 12.64
C GLU A 242 -25.96 -1.70 13.59
N LEU A 243 -24.95 -2.44 13.11
CA LEU A 243 -23.71 -2.67 13.85
C LEU A 243 -22.99 -1.36 14.16
N LEU A 244 -22.80 -0.49 13.16
CA LEU A 244 -22.15 0.81 13.32
C LEU A 244 -22.97 1.72 14.24
N ARG A 245 -24.29 1.77 14.09
CA ARG A 245 -25.21 2.52 14.94
C ARG A 245 -25.11 2.07 16.39
N LYS A 246 -25.11 0.76 16.65
CA LYS A 246 -24.88 0.20 17.98
C LYS A 246 -23.51 0.59 18.54
N ALA A 247 -22.46 0.58 17.72
CA ALA A 247 -21.14 1.03 18.14
C ALA A 247 -21.13 2.52 18.54
N ILE A 248 -21.72 3.40 17.72
CA ILE A 248 -21.83 4.84 18.00
C ILE A 248 -22.63 5.09 19.29
N SER A 249 -23.78 4.41 19.46
CA SER A 249 -24.65 4.58 20.64
C SER A 249 -23.92 4.29 21.96
N LYS A 250 -22.97 3.33 21.95
CA LYS A 250 -22.19 2.88 23.12
C LYS A 250 -20.94 3.73 23.38
N THR A 251 -20.63 4.71 22.56
CA THR A 251 -19.51 5.63 22.79
C THR A 251 -19.81 6.61 23.94
N LYS A 252 -18.76 7.19 24.53
CA LYS A 252 -18.89 8.24 25.57
C LYS A 252 -19.16 9.65 25.00
N LEU A 253 -19.49 9.75 23.71
CA LEU A 253 -19.80 11.01 23.04
C LEU A 253 -21.06 11.67 23.63
N GLY A 254 -21.11 13.00 23.58
CA GLY A 254 -22.30 13.77 23.92
C GLY A 254 -23.47 13.44 23.00
N LEU A 255 -24.71 13.69 23.45
CA LEU A 255 -25.92 13.38 22.67
C LEU A 255 -25.90 14.03 21.27
N ARG A 256 -25.39 15.26 21.20
CA ARG A 256 -25.24 16.02 19.95
C ARG A 256 -24.23 15.40 19.00
N GLU A 257 -23.05 15.02 19.49
CA GLU A 257 -22.00 14.35 18.70
C GLU A 257 -22.46 12.98 18.20
N LYS A 258 -23.24 12.25 19.02
CA LYS A 258 -23.87 10.99 18.59
C LYS A 258 -24.87 11.20 17.47
N ASN A 259 -25.68 12.25 17.55
CA ASN A 259 -26.66 12.58 16.52
C ASN A 259 -26.00 13.08 15.22
N GLU A 260 -24.85 13.75 15.30
CA GLU A 260 -24.08 14.16 14.11
C GLU A 260 -23.34 12.98 13.44
N ALA A 261 -23.05 11.93 14.19
CA ALA A 261 -22.37 10.72 13.68
C ALA A 261 -23.34 9.63 13.14
N MET A 262 -24.62 9.67 13.50
CA MET A 262 -25.67 8.72 13.07
C MET A 262 -26.38 9.17 11.80
#